data_AF-A0A8J7JW51-F1
#
_entry.id   AF-A0A8J7JW51-F1
#
_cell.length_a   1.000
_cell.length_b   1.000
_cell.length_c   1.000
_cell.angle_alpha   90.00
_cell.angle_beta   90.00
_cell.angle_gamma   90.00
#
_symmetry.space_group_name_H-M   'P 1'
#
loop_
_entity.id
_entity.type
_entity.pdbx_description
1 polymer ?
#
loop_
_entity_poly.entity_id
_entity_poly.type
_entity_poly.pdbx_seq_one_letter_code
_entity_poly.pdbx_strand_id
1 'polypeptide(L)'
;MKKFIPRFWRSLGFHWSLCLSLGILLVSCSYNDIPIGSNSLNTRSNEEQPALSGNGRFLAYISNRSNTQQLLLYDLEQQQLIPTPRLNRPNTIAESPSLSYSGRYIIYSTSDRGKPVVALYDRAVEQSQILTRNYNGSIRNPSVSPDGRYVVFETTIRGQWDIEVLDRGANIELDIPNAAPVSVPPQ
;
A
#
# COMPACT_ATOMS: atom_id res chain seq x y z
N MET A 1 34.11 40.23 -70.86
CA MET A 1 33.75 40.62 -69.47
C MET A 1 34.98 40.52 -68.58
N LYS A 2 35.03 41.34 -67.53
CA LYS A 2 36.21 41.91 -66.86
C LYS A 2 37.09 40.91 -66.05
N LYS A 3 38.40 41.24 -66.00
CA LYS A 3 39.50 40.73 -65.14
C LYS A 3 39.15 40.69 -63.65
N PHE A 4 39.83 39.86 -62.83
CA PHE A 4 40.62 40.29 -61.65
C PHE A 4 41.36 39.11 -60.95
N ILE A 5 42.48 39.48 -60.31
CA ILE A 5 43.63 38.70 -59.77
C ILE A 5 43.45 38.41 -58.26
N PRO A 6 44.17 37.43 -57.64
CA PRO A 6 43.89 36.87 -56.31
C PRO A 6 44.59 37.64 -55.18
N ARG A 7 44.23 37.38 -53.90
CA ARG A 7 45.03 37.80 -52.74
C ARG A 7 44.93 36.84 -51.55
N PHE A 8 46.12 36.59 -51.00
CA PHE A 8 46.51 35.81 -49.83
C PHE A 8 46.57 36.74 -48.59
N TRP A 9 46.86 36.16 -47.40
CA TRP A 9 47.19 36.74 -46.07
C TRP A 9 46.05 36.66 -45.03
N ARG A 10 46.14 35.83 -43.98
CA ARG A 10 47.00 35.78 -42.76
C ARG A 10 46.53 36.68 -41.61
N SER A 11 46.23 35.98 -40.51
CA SER A 11 46.32 36.32 -39.07
C SER A 11 45.61 37.56 -38.54
N LEU A 12 44.78 37.35 -37.52
CA LEU A 12 44.76 38.22 -36.35
C LEU A 12 44.36 37.40 -35.12
N GLY A 13 45.30 37.25 -34.18
CA GLY A 13 45.00 36.76 -32.84
C GLY A 13 44.29 37.86 -32.05
N PHE A 14 43.34 37.45 -31.22
CA PHE A 14 42.71 38.34 -30.24
C PHE A 14 42.62 37.63 -28.88
N HIS A 15 43.59 38.03 -28.05
CA HIS A 15 43.61 38.16 -26.60
C HIS A 15 42.25 38.47 -25.92
N TRP A 16 41.86 37.76 -24.85
CA TRP A 16 41.73 38.27 -23.46
C TRP A 16 40.90 37.42 -22.47
N SER A 17 41.43 37.39 -21.24
CA SER A 17 40.74 37.44 -19.95
C SER A 17 40.05 36.21 -19.34
N LEU A 18 40.79 35.63 -18.39
CA LEU A 18 40.43 35.28 -17.01
C LEU A 18 38.96 35.48 -16.59
N CYS A 19 38.28 34.39 -16.25
CA CYS A 19 37.17 34.38 -15.30
C CYS A 19 37.45 33.32 -14.23
N LEU A 20 37.69 33.79 -12.99
CA LEU A 20 37.64 32.97 -11.78
C LEU A 20 36.19 32.50 -11.60
N SER A 21 35.92 31.21 -11.63
CA SER A 21 34.69 30.66 -11.05
C SER A 21 35.05 29.84 -9.81
N LEU A 22 34.81 30.47 -8.65
CA LEU A 22 34.80 29.81 -7.36
C LEU A 22 33.53 28.94 -7.31
N GLY A 23 33.66 27.65 -7.60
CA GLY A 23 32.57 26.69 -7.50
C GLY A 23 32.25 26.39 -6.04
N ILE A 24 31.33 27.15 -5.44
CA ILE A 24 30.73 26.77 -4.16
C ILE A 24 29.67 25.71 -4.49
N LEU A 25 30.02 24.44 -4.29
CA LEU A 25 29.06 23.34 -4.26
C LEU A 25 28.28 23.45 -2.95
N LEU A 26 27.13 24.12 -3.00
CA LEU A 26 26.09 23.91 -1.99
C LEU A 26 25.52 22.52 -2.23
N VAL A 27 25.92 21.56 -1.39
CA VAL A 27 25.19 20.31 -1.24
C VAL A 27 23.83 20.70 -0.67
N SER A 28 22.85 20.83 -1.55
CA SER A 28 21.45 20.83 -1.15
C SER A 28 21.19 19.48 -0.49
N CYS A 29 20.90 19.49 0.80
CA CYS A 29 20.20 18.37 1.41
C CYS A 29 18.86 18.27 0.68
N SER A 30 18.77 17.36 -0.30
CA SER A 30 17.49 16.96 -0.89
C SER A 30 16.65 16.38 0.24
N TYR A 31 15.85 17.22 0.88
CA TYR A 31 14.67 16.74 1.56
C TYR A 31 13.86 16.09 0.44
N ASN A 32 13.77 14.76 0.46
CA ASN A 32 12.91 14.05 -0.46
C ASN A 32 11.48 14.45 -0.08
N ASP A 33 11.01 15.57 -0.61
CA ASP A 33 9.62 15.96 -0.52
C ASP A 33 8.83 14.77 -1.03
N ILE A 34 8.05 14.16 -0.15
CA ILE A 34 7.13 13.11 -0.54
C ILE A 34 6.15 13.81 -1.49
N PRO A 35 6.05 13.38 -2.76
CA PRO A 35 5.16 14.04 -3.70
C PRO A 35 3.75 14.08 -3.10
N ILE A 36 3.19 15.25 -2.87
CA ILE A 36 1.79 15.40 -2.45
C ILE A 36 0.93 15.27 -3.71
N GLY A 37 0.34 14.10 -3.93
CA GLY A 37 -0.52 13.81 -5.07
C GLY A 37 -1.69 12.91 -4.66
N SER A 38 -2.81 12.95 -5.37
CA SER A 38 -4.00 12.13 -5.02
C SER A 38 -3.70 10.62 -4.98
N ASN A 39 -2.66 10.19 -5.70
CA ASN A 39 -2.22 8.79 -5.81
C ASN A 39 -0.98 8.46 -4.97
N SER A 40 -0.50 9.35 -4.11
CA SER A 40 0.66 9.12 -3.24
C SER A 40 0.26 8.97 -1.77
N LEU A 41 1.23 8.64 -0.92
CA LEU A 41 1.10 8.65 0.54
C LEU A 41 1.26 10.09 1.07
N ASN A 42 0.71 10.39 2.25
CA ASN A 42 0.80 11.69 2.94
C ASN A 42 0.13 12.84 2.18
N THR A 43 -1.12 12.62 1.76
CA THR A 43 -1.94 13.66 1.16
C THR A 43 -2.40 14.69 2.21
N ARG A 44 -3.14 15.74 1.79
CA ARG A 44 -3.77 16.69 2.73
C ARG A 44 -5.02 16.12 3.42
N SER A 45 -5.39 14.88 3.11
CA SER A 45 -6.53 14.17 3.67
C SER A 45 -6.13 13.40 4.93
N ASN A 46 -7.12 12.92 5.70
CA ASN A 46 -6.84 12.10 6.88
C ASN A 46 -6.24 10.76 6.45
N GLU A 47 -5.09 10.47 7.07
CA GLU A 47 -4.13 9.37 6.92
C GLU A 47 -4.10 8.38 8.12
N GLU A 48 -5.06 7.47 8.33
CA GLU A 48 -5.20 6.81 9.65
C GLU A 48 -5.17 5.28 9.63
N GLN A 49 -4.98 4.67 10.81
CA GLN A 49 -5.00 3.22 11.03
C GLN A 49 -4.04 2.42 10.11
N PRO A 50 -2.72 2.71 10.13
CA PRO A 50 -1.76 2.02 9.27
C PRO A 50 -1.54 0.57 9.71
N ALA A 51 -1.36 -0.33 8.73
CA ALA A 51 -0.98 -1.72 8.92
C ALA A 51 0.02 -2.18 7.86
N LEU A 52 1.13 -2.77 8.29
CA LEU A 52 2.15 -3.32 7.38
C LEU A 52 1.92 -4.81 7.10
N SER A 53 2.22 -5.25 5.89
CA SER A 53 2.34 -6.68 5.59
C SER A 53 3.55 -7.30 6.29
N GLY A 54 3.51 -8.61 6.53
CA GLY A 54 4.59 -9.30 7.26
C GLY A 54 5.95 -9.26 6.56
N ASN A 55 5.98 -9.12 5.23
CA ASN A 55 7.20 -8.90 4.45
C ASN A 55 7.62 -7.42 4.34
N GLY A 56 6.85 -6.49 4.91
CA GLY A 56 7.14 -5.06 4.93
C GLY A 56 6.93 -4.31 3.62
N ARG A 57 6.46 -4.97 2.54
CA ARG A 57 6.30 -4.33 1.22
C ARG A 57 5.02 -3.49 1.10
N PHE A 58 3.93 -3.91 1.74
CA PHE A 58 2.62 -3.27 1.57
C PHE A 58 2.19 -2.57 2.85
N LEU A 59 1.60 -1.38 2.67
CA LEU A 59 0.93 -0.60 3.71
C LEU A 59 -0.55 -0.52 3.39
N ALA A 60 -1.40 -0.99 4.29
CA ALA A 60 -2.82 -0.69 4.30
C ALA A 60 -3.10 0.47 5.25
N TYR A 61 -4.03 1.35 4.90
CA TYR A 61 -4.43 2.49 5.74
C TYR A 61 -5.79 3.01 5.31
N ILE A 62 -6.44 3.76 6.19
CA ILE A 62 -7.72 4.42 5.92
C ILE A 62 -7.45 5.85 5.49
N SER A 63 -8.08 6.26 4.38
CA SER A 63 -8.01 7.62 3.87
C SER A 63 -9.37 8.17 3.50
N ASN A 64 -9.59 9.46 3.76
CA ASN A 64 -10.78 10.18 3.28
C ASN A 64 -10.52 11.03 2.02
N ARG A 65 -9.44 10.75 1.28
CA ARG A 65 -9.03 11.50 0.07
C ARG A 65 -10.05 11.54 -1.07
N SER A 66 -11.05 10.65 -1.05
CA SER A 66 -12.13 10.59 -2.03
C SER A 66 -13.47 11.06 -1.46
N ASN A 67 -13.45 11.95 -0.45
CA ASN A 67 -14.62 12.45 0.29
C ASN A 67 -15.44 11.35 1.02
N THR A 68 -14.92 10.13 1.05
CA THR A 68 -15.46 8.96 1.75
C THR A 68 -14.28 8.23 2.37
N GLN A 69 -14.47 7.61 3.54
CA GLN A 69 -13.44 6.75 4.14
C GLN A 69 -13.25 5.50 3.28
N GLN A 70 -12.01 5.25 2.89
CA GLN A 70 -11.61 4.11 2.07
C GLN A 70 -10.38 3.44 2.67
N LEU A 71 -10.38 2.11 2.66
CA LEU A 71 -9.19 1.32 2.90
C LEU A 71 -8.37 1.27 1.61
N LEU A 72 -7.16 1.80 1.67
CA LEU A 72 -6.21 1.86 0.55
C LEU A 72 -5.05 0.91 0.80
N LEU A 73 -4.46 0.41 -0.29
CA LEU A 73 -3.25 -0.40 -0.27
C LEU A 73 -2.15 0.33 -1.05
N TYR A 74 -0.98 0.46 -0.45
CA TYR A 74 0.18 1.13 -1.04
C TYR A 74 1.37 0.18 -1.07
N ASP A 75 2.05 0.12 -2.20
CA ASP A 75 3.31 -0.60 -2.37
C ASP A 75 4.47 0.34 -2.02
N LEU A 76 5.18 0.04 -0.94
CA LEU A 76 6.28 0.85 -0.43
C LEU A 76 7.53 0.79 -1.31
N GLU A 77 7.74 -0.31 -2.03
CA GLU A 77 8.87 -0.46 -2.95
C GLU A 77 8.61 0.32 -4.25
N GLN A 78 7.41 0.18 -4.81
CA GLN A 78 7.02 0.81 -6.08
C GLN A 78 6.50 2.24 -5.90
N GLN A 79 6.29 2.66 -4.65
CA GLN A 79 5.77 3.97 -4.26
C GLN A 79 4.43 4.33 -4.94
N GLN A 80 3.53 3.35 -5.05
CA GLN A 80 2.25 3.53 -5.72
C GLN A 80 1.09 2.84 -5.01
N LEU A 81 -0.11 3.38 -5.20
CA LEU A 81 -1.35 2.73 -4.79
C LEU A 81 -1.62 1.47 -5.62
N ILE A 82 -2.03 0.41 -4.94
CA ILE A 82 -2.47 -0.83 -5.55
C ILE A 82 -4.00 -0.82 -5.60
N PRO A 83 -4.62 -1.03 -6.78
CA PRO A 83 -6.07 -1.17 -6.87
C PRO A 83 -6.57 -2.36 -6.05
N THR A 84 -7.65 -2.14 -5.28
CA THR A 84 -8.36 -3.18 -4.52
C THR A 84 -9.84 -3.17 -4.91
N PRO A 85 -10.19 -3.61 -6.13
CA PRO A 85 -11.57 -3.56 -6.61
C PRO A 85 -12.49 -4.37 -5.68
N ARG A 86 -13.71 -3.87 -5.49
CA ARG A 86 -14.78 -4.48 -4.65
C ARG A 86 -14.51 -4.52 -3.14
N LEU A 87 -13.34 -4.06 -2.67
CA LEU A 87 -13.02 -3.96 -1.25
C LEU A 87 -13.84 -2.85 -0.58
N ASN A 88 -13.73 -1.62 -1.11
CA ASN A 88 -14.51 -0.47 -0.65
C ASN A 88 -15.89 -0.48 -1.29
N ARG A 89 -16.90 -0.96 -0.56
CA ARG A 89 -18.28 -1.08 -1.06
C ARG A 89 -19.09 0.19 -0.73
N PRO A 90 -20.05 0.57 -1.59
CA PRO A 90 -20.97 1.66 -1.28
C PRO A 90 -21.74 1.41 0.01
N ASN A 91 -22.03 2.47 0.77
CA ASN A 91 -22.86 2.44 1.99
C ASN A 91 -22.31 1.60 3.16
N THR A 92 -21.04 1.19 3.10
CA THR A 92 -20.31 0.53 4.18
C THR A 92 -18.96 1.21 4.38
N ILE A 93 -18.43 1.16 5.60
CA ILE A 93 -17.08 1.65 5.89
C ILE A 93 -16.17 0.43 6.03
N ALA A 94 -14.95 0.52 5.49
CA ALA A 94 -13.87 -0.42 5.76
C ALA A 94 -12.87 0.26 6.70
N GLU A 95 -12.54 -0.38 7.81
CA GLU A 95 -11.68 0.19 8.85
C GLU A 95 -10.85 -0.91 9.54
N SER A 96 -9.88 -0.51 10.38
CA SER A 96 -9.01 -1.40 11.15
C SER A 96 -8.34 -2.50 10.29
N PRO A 97 -7.55 -2.14 9.26
CA PRO A 97 -6.93 -3.11 8.37
C PRO A 97 -5.86 -3.94 9.08
N SER A 98 -5.66 -5.17 8.61
CA SER A 98 -4.53 -6.04 8.95
C SER A 98 -4.14 -6.88 7.73
N LEU A 99 -2.84 -7.08 7.53
CA LEU A 99 -2.28 -7.71 6.34
C LEU A 99 -1.55 -9.02 6.69
N SER A 100 -1.73 -10.03 5.86
CA SER A 100 -0.92 -11.26 5.90
C SER A 100 0.51 -11.03 5.40
N TYR A 101 1.36 -12.08 5.35
CA TYR A 101 2.79 -11.97 5.08
C TYR A 101 3.13 -11.24 3.77
N SER A 102 2.65 -11.72 2.63
CA SER A 102 2.79 -11.02 1.33
C SER A 102 1.74 -9.92 1.13
N GLY A 103 0.87 -9.73 2.12
CA GLY A 103 -0.30 -8.86 2.05
C GLY A 103 -1.36 -9.37 1.08
N ARG A 104 -1.36 -10.67 0.72
CA ARG A 104 -2.41 -11.27 -0.12
C ARG A 104 -3.78 -11.14 0.52
N TYR A 105 -3.87 -11.47 1.81
CA TYR A 105 -5.08 -11.34 2.59
C TYR A 105 -5.09 -10.01 3.33
N ILE A 106 -6.20 -9.30 3.19
CA ILE A 106 -6.48 -8.07 3.93
C ILE A 106 -7.69 -8.35 4.81
N ILE A 107 -7.50 -8.37 6.12
CA ILE A 107 -8.59 -8.40 7.09
C ILE A 107 -8.97 -6.97 7.46
N TYR A 108 -10.26 -6.72 7.60
CA TYR A 108 -10.78 -5.41 7.99
C TYR A 108 -12.16 -5.53 8.66
N SER A 109 -12.49 -4.55 9.48
CA SER A 109 -13.83 -4.35 10.00
C SER A 109 -14.71 -3.66 8.96
N THR A 110 -15.95 -4.10 8.86
CA THR A 110 -16.97 -3.44 8.04
C THR A 110 -18.37 -3.66 8.62
N SER A 111 -19.42 -3.25 7.91
CA SER A 111 -20.80 -3.50 8.31
C SER A 111 -21.52 -4.45 7.34
N ASP A 112 -22.27 -5.40 7.90
CA ASP A 112 -23.23 -6.21 7.16
C ASP A 112 -24.61 -6.02 7.78
N ARG A 113 -25.54 -5.44 7.00
CA ARG A 113 -26.90 -5.10 7.45
C ARG A 113 -26.91 -4.29 8.76
N GLY A 114 -25.98 -3.34 8.88
CA GLY A 114 -25.85 -2.46 10.05
C GLY A 114 -25.13 -3.06 11.26
N LYS A 115 -24.64 -4.31 11.19
CA LYS A 115 -23.85 -4.93 12.25
C LYS A 115 -22.36 -4.92 11.92
N PRO A 116 -21.46 -4.62 12.86
CA PRO A 116 -20.02 -4.72 12.65
C PRO A 116 -19.62 -6.19 12.45
N VAL A 117 -18.82 -6.45 11.42
CA VAL A 117 -18.32 -7.78 11.04
C VAL A 117 -16.87 -7.70 10.60
N VAL A 118 -16.16 -8.84 10.67
CA VAL A 118 -14.83 -9.00 10.08
C VAL A 118 -14.98 -9.55 8.67
N ALA A 119 -14.34 -8.87 7.72
CA ALA A 119 -14.23 -9.30 6.34
C ALA A 119 -12.77 -9.64 5.99
N LEU A 120 -12.62 -10.56 5.06
CA LEU A 120 -11.36 -10.93 4.42
C LEU A 120 -11.46 -10.60 2.94
N TYR A 121 -10.55 -9.76 2.45
CA TYR A 121 -10.31 -9.56 1.03
C TYR A 121 -9.11 -10.40 0.58
N ASP A 122 -9.31 -11.25 -0.44
CA ASP A 122 -8.23 -11.99 -1.09
C ASP A 122 -7.85 -11.27 -2.38
N ARG A 123 -6.63 -10.72 -2.44
CA ARG A 123 -6.10 -10.02 -3.61
C ARG A 123 -5.91 -10.94 -4.82
N ALA A 124 -5.75 -12.24 -4.65
CA ALA A 124 -5.54 -13.17 -5.76
C ALA A 124 -6.81 -13.34 -6.62
N VAL A 125 -7.98 -13.27 -5.99
CA VAL A 125 -9.30 -13.39 -6.67
C VAL A 125 -10.11 -12.09 -6.64
N GLU A 126 -9.57 -11.06 -6.00
CA GLU A 126 -10.13 -9.72 -5.84
C GLU A 126 -11.53 -9.68 -5.19
N GLN A 127 -11.78 -10.55 -4.21
CA GLN A 127 -13.10 -10.69 -3.58
C GLN A 127 -13.02 -10.60 -2.06
N SER A 128 -14.05 -10.00 -1.45
CA SER A 128 -14.24 -10.04 0.01
C SER A 128 -15.29 -11.07 0.43
N GLN A 129 -14.98 -11.80 1.49
CA GLN A 129 -15.91 -12.67 2.22
C GLN A 129 -16.06 -12.22 3.67
N ILE A 130 -17.24 -12.39 4.25
CA ILE A 130 -17.48 -12.09 5.68
C ILE A 130 -17.17 -13.34 6.49
N LEU A 131 -16.26 -13.22 7.47
CA LEU A 131 -15.83 -14.34 8.31
C LEU A 131 -16.73 -14.54 9.54
N THR A 132 -17.36 -13.48 10.03
CA THR A 132 -18.08 -13.48 11.32
C THR A 132 -19.59 -13.28 11.18
N ARG A 133 -20.20 -13.72 10.08
CA ARG A 133 -21.65 -13.53 9.82
C ARG A 133 -22.55 -14.10 10.93
N ASN A 134 -22.08 -15.16 11.60
CA ASN A 134 -22.83 -15.89 12.62
C ASN A 134 -22.52 -15.41 14.06
N TYR A 135 -21.72 -14.36 14.21
CA TYR A 135 -21.43 -13.77 15.51
C TYR A 135 -22.53 -12.79 15.89
N ASN A 136 -23.10 -12.96 17.08
CA ASN A 136 -24.21 -12.14 17.57
C ASN A 136 -23.77 -11.02 18.53
N GLY A 137 -22.47 -10.90 18.83
CA GLY A 137 -21.89 -9.79 19.58
C GLY A 137 -21.40 -8.65 18.67
N SER A 138 -21.06 -7.51 19.26
CA SER A 138 -20.28 -6.47 18.59
C SER A 138 -18.87 -6.99 18.30
N ILE A 139 -18.23 -6.51 17.24
CA ILE A 139 -16.87 -6.93 16.84
C ILE A 139 -16.04 -5.70 16.48
N ARG A 140 -14.74 -5.71 16.82
CA ARG A 140 -13.77 -4.68 16.41
C ARG A 140 -12.33 -5.20 16.42
N ASN A 141 -11.41 -4.37 15.93
CA ASN A 141 -9.96 -4.54 15.99
C ASN A 141 -9.46 -5.92 15.50
N PRO A 142 -9.81 -6.34 14.27
CA PRO A 142 -9.37 -7.63 13.78
C PRO A 142 -7.88 -7.62 13.37
N SER A 143 -7.23 -8.76 13.51
CA SER A 143 -5.85 -8.98 13.04
C SER A 143 -5.68 -10.38 12.47
N VAL A 144 -4.79 -10.53 11.48
CA VAL A 144 -4.53 -11.81 10.79
C VAL A 144 -3.13 -12.32 11.07
N SER A 145 -2.97 -13.64 11.16
CA SER A 145 -1.65 -14.26 11.20
C SER A 145 -0.91 -14.09 9.87
N PRO A 146 0.44 -14.12 9.87
CA PRO A 146 1.23 -13.95 8.64
C PRO A 146 0.86 -14.96 7.54
N ASP A 147 0.62 -16.23 7.89
CA ASP A 147 0.19 -17.28 6.95
C ASP A 147 -1.27 -17.14 6.49
N GLY A 148 -1.99 -16.16 7.03
CA GLY A 148 -3.40 -15.92 6.75
C GLY A 148 -4.37 -16.81 7.54
N ARG A 149 -3.93 -17.87 8.23
CA ARG A 149 -4.84 -18.91 8.77
C ARG A 149 -5.70 -18.46 9.94
N TYR A 150 -5.11 -17.78 10.90
CA TYR A 150 -5.78 -17.35 12.11
C TYR A 150 -6.21 -15.89 11.98
N VAL A 151 -7.43 -15.60 12.42
CA VAL A 151 -7.94 -14.24 12.54
C VAL A 151 -8.35 -14.04 14.00
N VAL A 152 -7.81 -13.01 14.63
CA VAL A 152 -8.19 -12.61 15.99
C VAL A 152 -9.00 -11.33 15.95
N PHE A 153 -9.92 -11.14 16.87
CA PHE A 153 -10.72 -9.91 16.99
C PHE A 153 -11.30 -9.80 18.40
N GLU A 154 -11.72 -8.58 18.76
CA GLU A 154 -12.45 -8.33 20.00
C GLU A 154 -13.95 -8.53 19.77
N THR A 155 -14.65 -9.24 20.66
CA THR A 155 -16.10 -9.42 20.57
C THR A 155 -16.80 -9.39 21.92
N THR A 156 -18.09 -9.00 21.90
CA THR A 156 -18.97 -9.01 23.08
C THR A 156 -19.93 -10.21 23.14
N ILE A 157 -19.68 -11.28 22.38
CA ILE A 157 -20.61 -12.41 22.27
C ILE A 157 -20.94 -13.10 23.61
N ARG A 158 -20.07 -12.96 24.62
CA ARG A 158 -20.24 -13.50 25.98
C ARG A 158 -20.66 -12.45 27.02
N GLY A 159 -21.05 -11.25 26.58
CA GLY A 159 -21.53 -10.17 27.46
C GLY A 159 -20.47 -9.18 27.94
N GLN A 160 -19.20 -9.39 27.58
CA GLN A 160 -18.05 -8.53 27.88
C GLN A 160 -17.06 -8.56 26.69
N TRP A 161 -16.14 -7.60 26.61
CA TRP A 161 -15.12 -7.62 25.56
C TRP A 161 -14.12 -8.74 25.81
N ASP A 162 -14.15 -9.77 24.97
CA ASP A 162 -13.20 -10.87 24.94
C ASP A 162 -12.41 -10.85 23.63
N ILE A 163 -11.24 -11.51 23.62
CA ILE A 163 -10.49 -11.79 22.40
C ILE A 163 -10.87 -13.19 21.92
N GLU A 164 -11.33 -13.30 20.67
CA GLU A 164 -11.59 -14.59 20.05
C GLU A 164 -10.63 -14.87 18.90
N VAL A 165 -10.35 -16.16 18.68
CA VAL A 165 -9.49 -16.67 17.61
C VAL A 165 -10.34 -17.50 16.67
N LEU A 166 -10.41 -17.09 15.41
CA LEU A 166 -11.04 -17.81 14.31
C LEU A 166 -9.96 -18.52 13.49
N ASP A 167 -10.00 -19.85 13.46
CA ASP A 167 -9.21 -20.67 12.53
C ASP A 167 -9.98 -20.80 11.21
N ARG A 168 -9.40 -20.32 10.10
CA ARG A 168 -9.99 -20.44 8.77
C ARG A 168 -9.94 -21.87 8.21
N GLY A 169 -9.27 -22.80 8.91
CA GLY A 169 -9.19 -24.22 8.58
C GLY A 169 -7.94 -24.61 7.79
N ALA A 170 -7.75 -25.91 7.58
CA ALA A 170 -6.58 -26.44 6.86
C ALA A 170 -6.71 -26.40 5.33
N ASN A 171 -7.94 -26.22 4.82
CA ASN A 171 -8.24 -26.26 3.37
C ASN A 171 -8.22 -24.87 2.73
N ILE A 172 -7.60 -23.88 3.38
CA ILE A 172 -7.34 -22.59 2.77
C ILE A 172 -5.98 -22.60 2.09
N GLU A 173 -5.83 -21.72 1.10
CA GLU A 173 -4.50 -21.36 0.65
C GLU A 173 -3.83 -20.49 1.72
N LEU A 174 -2.58 -20.80 2.05
CA LEU A 174 -1.81 -20.05 3.04
C LEU A 174 -0.95 -18.98 2.36
N ASP A 175 -0.78 -17.84 3.02
CA ASP A 175 0.14 -16.79 2.60
C ASP A 175 1.53 -17.03 3.20
N ILE A 176 2.21 -18.06 2.69
CA ILE A 176 3.52 -18.49 3.18
C ILE A 176 4.67 -17.81 2.42
N PRO A 177 5.69 -17.29 3.11
CA PRO A 177 6.91 -16.79 2.49
C PRO A 177 7.53 -17.87 1.60
N ASN A 178 7.56 -17.66 0.27
CA ASN A 178 8.16 -18.57 -0.72
C ASN A 178 8.15 -20.05 -0.31
N ALA A 179 6.99 -20.70 -0.37
CA ALA A 179 6.99 -22.15 -0.32
C ALA A 179 7.52 -22.71 -1.64
N ALA A 180 8.58 -23.52 -1.58
CA ALA A 180 8.66 -24.63 -2.51
C ALA A 180 7.30 -25.37 -2.46
N PRO A 181 6.71 -25.74 -3.62
CA PRO A 181 5.39 -26.35 -3.64
C PRO A 181 5.33 -27.52 -2.66
N VAL A 182 4.36 -27.49 -1.74
CA VAL A 182 4.11 -28.60 -0.83
C VAL A 182 3.69 -29.78 -1.70
N SER A 183 4.60 -30.74 -1.91
CA SER A 183 4.27 -31.98 -2.61
C SER A 183 3.21 -32.70 -1.79
N VAL A 184 1.96 -32.67 -2.27
CA VAL A 184 0.91 -33.57 -1.77
C VAL A 184 1.38 -34.99 -2.12
N PRO A 185 1.57 -35.89 -1.13
CA PRO A 185 1.88 -37.27 -1.44
C PRO A 185 0.74 -37.87 -2.25
N PRO A 186 1.01 -38.64 -3.32
CA PRO A 186 -0.05 -39.35 -4.02
C PRO A 186 -0.79 -40.28 -3.05
N GLN A 187 -2.12 -40.26 -3.11
CA GLN A 187 -2.97 -41.22 -2.40
C GLN A 187 -2.80 -42.63 -2.93
#